data_AF-A0A969F3N2-F1
#
_entry.id   AF-A0A969F3N2-F1
#
_cell.length_a   1.000
_cell.length_b   1.000
_cell.length_c   1.000
_cell.angle_alpha   90.00
_cell.angle_beta   90.00
_cell.angle_gamma   90.00
#
_symmetry.space_group_name_H-M   'P 1'
#
loop_
_entity.id
_entity.type
_entity.pdbx_description
1 polymer ?
#
loop_
_entity_poly.entity_id
_entity_poly.type
_entity_poly.pdbx_seq_one_letter_code
_entity_poly.pdbx_strand_id
1 'polypeptide(L)'
;MIPNGKSALSDLAVKLLFSVAPETSSMFVATNTGMIATLMQCLAQELDQGVAVRLHDIEEMKAIFAGVAPRIADDLGGSVATFRDRTPTSYRLGDVTAVHAEALELLIALHERAEAKNAAALDEEIWQFLERMAERHKFDV
;
A
#
# COMPACT_ATOMS: atom_id res chain seq x y z
N MET A 1 17.32 -16.75 10.80
CA MET A 1 16.29 -16.14 9.93
C MET A 1 15.07 -17.04 10.01
N ILE A 2 13.88 -16.53 10.37
CA ILE A 2 12.66 -17.34 10.29
C ILE A 2 12.29 -17.39 8.80
N PRO A 3 12.37 -18.54 8.12
CA PRO A 3 12.23 -18.61 6.66
C PRO A 3 10.82 -18.20 6.20
N ASN A 4 9.81 -18.42 7.05
CA ASN A 4 8.40 -18.14 6.78
C ASN A 4 7.81 -17.21 7.85
N GLY A 5 8.16 -15.91 7.78
CA GLY A 5 7.70 -14.92 8.76
C GLY A 5 6.18 -14.81 8.86
N LYS A 6 5.46 -14.92 7.73
CA LYS A 6 3.99 -14.97 7.69
C LYS A 6 3.44 -16.12 8.51
N SER A 7 3.88 -17.35 8.23
CA SER A 7 3.44 -18.54 8.96
C SER A 7 3.72 -18.42 10.46
N ALA A 8 4.90 -17.93 10.84
CA ALA A 8 5.24 -17.76 12.25
C ALA A 8 4.30 -16.77 12.97
N LEU A 9 3.94 -15.64 12.33
CA LEU A 9 3.02 -14.67 12.90
C LEU A 9 1.59 -15.22 12.96
N SER A 10 1.12 -15.91 11.91
CA SER A 10 -0.18 -16.56 11.89
C SER A 10 -0.32 -17.67 12.93
N ASP A 11 0.69 -18.53 13.09
CA ASP A 11 0.69 -19.61 14.08
C ASP A 11 0.61 -19.04 15.52
N LEU A 12 1.33 -17.94 15.77
CA LEU A 12 1.25 -17.23 17.05
C LEU A 12 -0.13 -16.62 17.28
N ALA A 13 -0.74 -16.01 16.27
CA ALA A 13 -2.10 -15.48 16.35
C ALA A 13 -3.14 -16.56 16.67
N VAL A 14 -3.07 -17.71 15.97
CA VAL A 14 -3.91 -18.88 16.22
C VAL A 14 -3.73 -19.38 17.66
N LYS A 15 -2.48 -19.47 18.14
CA LYS A 15 -2.21 -19.90 19.52
C LYS A 15 -2.78 -18.93 20.56
N LEU A 16 -2.68 -17.61 20.32
CA LEU A 16 -3.27 -16.62 21.21
C LEU A 16 -4.80 -16.77 21.30
N LEU A 17 -5.48 -16.97 20.16
CA LEU A 17 -6.93 -17.10 20.11
C LEU A 17 -7.46 -18.40 20.72
N PHE A 18 -6.84 -19.53 20.39
CA PHE A 18 -7.40 -20.84 20.73
C PHE A 18 -6.79 -21.49 21.96
N SER A 19 -5.65 -21.00 22.45
CA SER A 19 -4.98 -21.58 23.62
C SER A 19 -4.80 -20.59 24.77
N VAL A 20 -4.63 -19.30 24.50
CA VAL A 20 -4.36 -18.31 25.55
C VAL A 20 -5.64 -17.59 25.98
N ALA A 21 -6.41 -17.02 25.05
CA ALA A 21 -7.61 -16.27 25.37
C ALA A 21 -8.64 -17.08 26.21
N PRO A 22 -8.92 -18.37 25.92
CA PRO A 22 -9.90 -19.14 26.69
C PRO A 22 -9.45 -19.46 28.13
N GLU A 23 -8.14 -19.57 28.35
CA GLU A 23 -7.54 -19.87 29.66
C GLU A 23 -7.44 -18.61 30.54
N THR A 24 -7.76 -17.43 30.01
CA THR A 24 -7.73 -16.19 30.78
C THR A 24 -9.00 -16.03 31.61
N SER A 25 -8.84 -15.72 32.90
CA SER A 25 -9.96 -15.50 33.83
C SER A 25 -10.66 -14.14 33.65
N SER A 26 -10.12 -13.25 32.82
CA SER A 26 -10.61 -11.89 32.61
C SER A 26 -11.05 -11.70 31.17
N MET A 27 -12.33 -11.33 30.99
CA MET A 27 -12.90 -11.02 29.66
C MET A 27 -12.15 -9.87 28.97
N PHE A 28 -11.69 -8.87 29.72
CA PHE A 28 -10.87 -7.78 29.17
C PHE A 28 -9.55 -8.30 28.56
N VAL A 29 -8.91 -9.25 29.24
CA VAL A 29 -7.65 -9.86 28.77
C VAL A 29 -7.92 -10.74 27.55
N ALA A 30 -9.01 -11.51 27.53
CA ALA A 30 -9.42 -12.29 26.37
C ALA A 30 -9.65 -11.41 25.13
N THR A 31 -10.37 -10.29 25.29
CA THR A 31 -10.63 -9.34 24.19
C THR A 31 -9.34 -8.70 23.67
N ASN A 32 -8.45 -8.23 24.55
CA ASN A 32 -7.16 -7.68 24.13
C ASN A 32 -6.29 -8.72 23.42
N THR A 33 -6.33 -9.97 23.88
CA THR A 33 -5.63 -11.09 23.24
C THR A 33 -6.16 -11.32 21.82
N GLY A 34 -7.48 -11.27 21.64
CA GLY A 34 -8.10 -11.35 20.32
C GLY A 34 -7.66 -10.23 19.38
N MET A 35 -7.67 -8.97 19.86
CA MET A 35 -7.19 -7.82 19.10
C MET A 35 -5.73 -7.99 18.67
N ILE A 36 -4.85 -8.42 19.59
CA ILE A 36 -3.43 -8.67 19.28
C ILE A 36 -3.29 -9.74 18.21
N ALA A 37 -4.06 -10.84 18.30
CA ALA A 37 -4.03 -11.90 17.29
C ALA A 37 -4.47 -11.38 15.91
N THR A 38 -5.51 -10.55 15.83
CA THR A 38 -5.92 -9.90 14.58
C THR A 38 -4.80 -9.01 14.01
N LEU A 39 -4.16 -8.19 14.85
CA LEU A 39 -3.04 -7.34 14.41
C LEU A 39 -1.85 -8.18 13.91
N MET A 40 -1.55 -9.30 14.56
CA MET A 40 -0.52 -10.23 14.10
C MET A 40 -0.84 -10.83 12.74
N GLN A 41 -2.12 -11.12 12.47
CA GLN A 41 -2.56 -11.61 11.15
C GLN A 41 -2.41 -10.53 10.08
N CYS A 42 -2.74 -9.26 10.37
CA CYS A 42 -2.49 -8.15 9.45
C CYS A 42 -0.99 -7.97 9.17
N LEU A 43 -0.14 -8.04 10.20
CA LEU A 43 1.32 -7.98 10.02
C LEU A 43 1.88 -9.16 9.22
N ALA A 44 1.30 -10.35 9.38
CA ALA A 44 1.68 -11.52 8.60
C ALA A 44 1.41 -11.33 7.11
N GLN A 45 0.27 -10.71 6.76
CA GLN A 45 -0.05 -10.34 5.39
C GLN A 45 0.89 -9.26 4.88
N GLU A 46 1.10 -8.18 5.64
CA GLU A 46 1.98 -7.08 5.23
C GLU A 46 3.42 -7.55 4.96
N LEU A 47 3.91 -8.51 5.74
CA LEU A 47 5.23 -9.09 5.57
C LEU A 47 5.36 -9.94 4.29
N ASP A 48 4.26 -10.53 3.83
CA ASP A 48 4.22 -11.42 2.65
C ASP A 48 4.05 -10.63 1.35
N GLN A 49 3.11 -9.69 1.34
CA GLN A 49 2.70 -8.98 0.12
C GLN A 49 3.03 -7.48 0.09
N GLY A 50 3.36 -6.86 1.22
CA GLY A 50 3.45 -5.40 1.34
C GLY A 50 4.46 -4.74 0.39
N VAL A 51 5.60 -5.38 0.14
CA VAL A 51 6.60 -4.91 -0.84
C VAL A 51 6.09 -5.07 -2.27
N ALA A 52 5.55 -6.25 -2.61
CA ALA A 52 5.11 -6.56 -3.95
C ALA A 52 3.94 -5.67 -4.39
N VAL A 53 2.96 -5.46 -3.49
CA VAL A 53 1.81 -4.58 -3.73
C VAL A 53 2.27 -3.14 -4.04
N ARG A 54 3.14 -2.56 -3.20
CA ARG A 54 3.64 -1.19 -3.41
C ARG A 54 4.48 -1.04 -4.67
N LEU A 55 5.29 -2.05 -5.02
CA LEU A 55 6.02 -2.03 -6.28
C LEU A 55 5.08 -2.05 -7.49
N HIS A 56 4.00 -2.83 -7.42
CA HIS A 56 2.99 -2.86 -8.46
C HIS A 56 2.27 -1.50 -8.60
N ASP A 57 1.90 -0.88 -7.49
CA ASP A 57 1.29 0.46 -7.49
C ASP A 57 2.24 1.53 -8.07
N ILE A 58 3.53 1.49 -7.71
CA ILE A 58 4.55 2.39 -8.28
C ILE A 58 4.62 2.26 -9.81
N GLU A 59 4.62 1.03 -10.33
CA GLU A 59 4.70 0.82 -11.77
C GLU A 59 3.41 1.24 -12.50
N GLU A 60 2.22 1.02 -11.92
CA GLU A 60 0.98 1.58 -12.46
C GLU A 60 0.98 3.12 -12.46
N MET A 61 1.42 3.76 -11.37
CA MET A 61 1.53 5.22 -11.31
C MET A 61 2.51 5.76 -12.34
N LYS A 62 3.65 5.10 -12.54
CA LYS A 62 4.60 5.46 -13.61
C LYS A 62 3.98 5.35 -15.00
N ALA A 63 3.11 4.37 -15.24
CA ALA A 63 2.41 4.25 -16.51
C ALA A 63 1.46 5.43 -16.75
N ILE A 64 0.67 5.82 -15.72
CA ILE A 64 -0.19 7.01 -15.77
C ILE A 64 0.67 8.24 -16.08
N PHE A 65 1.76 8.45 -15.35
CA PHE A 65 2.70 9.56 -15.54
C PHE A 65 3.32 9.59 -16.94
N ALA A 66 3.57 8.44 -17.56
CA ALA A 66 4.10 8.37 -18.92
C ALA A 66 3.06 8.75 -19.98
N GLY A 67 1.76 8.58 -19.69
CA GLY A 67 0.64 8.92 -20.58
C GLY A 67 0.21 10.39 -20.53
N VAL A 68 0.68 11.17 -19.54
CA VAL A 68 0.27 12.56 -19.35
C VAL A 68 0.77 13.46 -20.49
N ALA A 69 -0.14 14.19 -21.12
CA ALA A 69 0.20 15.19 -22.12
C ALA A 69 0.97 16.37 -21.47
N PRO A 70 2.01 16.93 -22.12
CA PRO A 70 2.80 18.03 -21.55
C PRO A 70 1.94 19.19 -21.01
N ARG A 71 0.88 19.56 -21.74
CA ARG A 71 -0.07 20.64 -21.40
C ARG A 71 -0.82 20.47 -20.08
N ILE A 72 -0.92 19.25 -19.56
CA ILE A 72 -1.56 18.95 -18.27
C ILE A 72 -0.54 19.08 -17.15
N ALA A 73 0.74 18.77 -17.43
CA ALA A 73 1.84 18.77 -16.49
C ALA A 73 2.80 19.95 -16.71
N ASP A 74 2.39 21.10 -17.23
CA ASP A 74 3.34 22.17 -17.62
C ASP A 74 4.22 22.65 -16.44
N ASP A 75 3.75 22.56 -15.20
CA ASP A 75 4.50 22.87 -13.97
C ASP A 75 4.86 21.66 -13.10
N LEU A 76 4.17 20.53 -13.27
CA LEU A 76 4.50 19.24 -12.64
C LEU A 76 5.47 18.40 -13.47
N GLY A 77 5.70 18.76 -14.73
CA GLY A 77 6.34 17.92 -15.75
C GLY A 77 7.78 17.59 -15.42
N GLY A 78 8.48 18.51 -14.75
CA GLY A 78 9.82 18.24 -14.20
C GLY A 78 9.79 17.15 -13.12
N SER A 79 8.84 17.23 -12.19
CA SER A 79 8.68 16.25 -11.11
C SER A 79 8.19 14.89 -11.63
N VAL A 80 7.21 14.89 -12.53
CA VAL A 80 6.68 13.68 -13.18
C VAL A 80 7.77 12.98 -14.01
N ALA A 81 8.55 13.75 -14.79
CA ALA A 81 9.67 13.19 -15.54
C ALA A 81 10.77 12.66 -14.61
N THR A 82 11.10 13.38 -13.54
CA THR A 82 12.10 12.94 -12.54
C THR A 82 11.67 11.65 -11.85
N PHE A 83 10.37 11.51 -11.55
CA PHE A 83 9.86 10.33 -10.87
C PHE A 83 9.83 9.07 -11.76
N ARG A 84 9.74 9.19 -13.09
CA ARG A 84 9.73 8.02 -14.00
C ARG A 84 10.91 7.09 -13.79
N ASP A 85 12.10 7.66 -13.57
CA ASP A 85 13.33 6.90 -13.36
C ASP A 85 13.60 6.58 -11.88
N ARG A 86 12.70 7.01 -10.97
CA ARG A 86 12.84 6.77 -9.54
C ARG A 86 12.70 5.28 -9.24
N THR A 87 13.67 4.77 -8.49
CA THR A 87 13.69 3.38 -7.98
C THR A 87 13.97 3.39 -6.47
N PRO A 88 13.38 2.46 -5.70
CA PRO A 88 13.73 2.30 -4.29
C PRO A 88 15.23 2.05 -4.11
N THR A 89 15.81 2.62 -3.06
CA THR A 89 17.22 2.40 -2.69
C THR A 89 17.48 0.95 -2.26
N SER A 90 16.45 0.28 -1.74
CA SER A 90 16.44 -1.16 -1.49
C SER A 90 15.01 -1.71 -1.54
N TYR A 91 14.87 -3.04 -1.53
CA TYR A 91 13.57 -3.72 -1.45
C TYR A 91 13.05 -3.89 -0.02
N ARG A 92 13.60 -3.15 0.94
CA ARG A 92 13.02 -3.09 2.29
C ARG A 92 11.70 -2.34 2.22
N LEU A 93 10.71 -2.81 2.98
CA LEU A 93 9.38 -2.23 3.00
C LEU A 93 9.40 -0.71 3.26
N GLY A 94 10.27 -0.22 4.14
CA GLY A 94 10.41 1.21 4.41
C GLY A 94 10.87 2.03 3.19
N ASP A 95 11.88 1.57 2.46
CA ASP A 95 12.42 2.27 1.28
C ASP A 95 11.40 2.27 0.12
N VAL A 96 10.70 1.15 -0.07
CA VAL A 96 9.63 1.03 -1.08
C VAL A 96 8.43 1.91 -0.71
N THR A 97 8.06 1.95 0.58
CA THR A 97 6.96 2.81 1.06
C THR A 97 7.26 4.29 0.86
N ALA A 98 8.51 4.72 1.06
CA ALA A 98 8.90 6.11 0.83
C ALA A 98 8.72 6.52 -0.64
N VAL A 99 9.16 5.68 -1.58
CA VAL A 99 8.97 5.94 -3.03
C VAL A 99 7.48 5.91 -3.41
N HIS A 100 6.72 4.98 -2.84
CA HIS A 100 5.27 4.91 -3.06
C HIS A 100 4.54 6.18 -2.57
N ALA A 101 4.93 6.71 -1.41
CA ALA A 101 4.37 7.95 -0.87
C ALA A 101 4.68 9.16 -1.77
N GLU A 102 5.93 9.28 -2.24
CA GLU A 102 6.35 10.31 -3.21
C GLU A 102 5.51 10.24 -4.50
N ALA A 103 5.24 9.02 -5.00
CA ALA A 103 4.38 8.80 -6.17
C ALA A 103 2.94 9.29 -5.93
N LEU A 104 2.36 8.97 -4.77
CA LEU A 104 1.00 9.36 -4.43
C LEU A 104 0.85 10.89 -4.29
N GLU A 105 1.83 11.57 -3.71
CA GLU A 105 1.84 13.03 -3.63
C GLU A 105 1.82 13.65 -5.04
N LEU A 106 2.60 13.09 -5.98
CA LEU A 106 2.58 13.52 -7.38
C LEU A 106 1.26 13.19 -8.08
N LEU A 107 0.67 12.04 -7.79
CA LEU A 107 -0.62 11.64 -8.35
C LEU A 107 -1.75 12.57 -7.90
N ILE A 108 -1.75 12.97 -6.62
CA ILE A 108 -2.71 13.96 -6.08
C ILE A 108 -2.57 15.29 -6.82
N ALA A 109 -1.34 15.80 -6.93
CA ALA A 109 -1.10 17.04 -7.66
C ALA A 109 -1.52 16.94 -9.14
N LEU A 110 -1.29 15.78 -9.78
CA LEU A 110 -1.73 15.53 -11.15
C LEU A 110 -3.25 15.51 -11.28
N HIS A 111 -3.95 14.89 -10.33
CA HIS A 111 -5.41 14.82 -10.29
C HIS A 111 -6.03 16.22 -10.18
N GLU A 112 -5.53 17.05 -9.26
CA GLU A 112 -5.94 18.46 -9.14
C GLU A 112 -5.81 19.23 -10.48
N ARG A 113 -4.80 18.91 -11.29
CA ARG A 113 -4.62 19.52 -12.62
C ARG A 113 -5.51 18.93 -13.68
N ALA A 114 -5.78 17.63 -13.63
CA ALA A 114 -6.74 17.00 -14.51
C ALA A 114 -8.12 17.66 -14.35
N GLU A 115 -8.55 17.88 -13.11
CA GLU A 115 -9.78 18.61 -12.78
C GLU A 115 -9.76 20.05 -13.31
N ALA A 116 -8.70 20.82 -12.97
CA ALA A 116 -8.60 22.22 -13.38
C ALA A 116 -8.56 22.42 -14.91
N LYS A 117 -8.07 21.43 -15.66
CA LYS A 117 -8.00 21.45 -17.13
C LYS A 117 -9.17 20.73 -17.80
N ASN A 118 -10.13 20.20 -17.03
CA ASN A 118 -11.23 19.36 -17.53
C ASN A 118 -10.74 18.16 -18.36
N ALA A 119 -9.65 17.53 -17.95
CA ALA A 119 -9.07 16.36 -18.61
C ALA A 119 -9.76 15.06 -18.14
N ALA A 120 -11.04 14.91 -18.49
CA ALA A 120 -11.90 13.83 -18.00
C ALA A 120 -11.34 12.40 -18.19
N ALA A 121 -10.61 12.16 -19.28
CA ALA A 121 -10.01 10.84 -19.53
C ALA A 121 -8.90 10.50 -18.52
N LEU A 122 -8.06 11.47 -18.15
CA LEU A 122 -7.01 11.28 -17.16
C LEU A 122 -7.59 11.19 -15.75
N ASP A 123 -8.62 11.99 -15.47
CA ASP A 123 -9.34 11.98 -14.20
C ASP A 123 -9.93 10.59 -13.91
N GLU A 124 -10.64 10.02 -14.89
CA GLU A 124 -11.18 8.66 -14.84
C GLU A 124 -10.09 7.60 -14.69
N GLU A 125 -8.98 7.73 -15.39
CA GLU A 125 -7.84 6.80 -15.28
C GLU A 125 -7.25 6.78 -13.85
N ILE A 126 -7.10 7.95 -13.24
CA ILE A 126 -6.63 8.10 -11.85
C ILE A 126 -7.65 7.47 -10.89
N TRP A 127 -8.95 7.71 -11.08
CA TRP A 127 -9.99 7.10 -10.26
C TRP A 127 -9.98 5.57 -10.32
N GLN A 128 -9.90 5.00 -11.53
CA GLN A 128 -9.82 3.56 -11.70
C GLN A 128 -8.55 2.98 -11.07
N PHE A 129 -7.42 3.70 -11.13
CA PHE A 129 -6.22 3.31 -10.40
C PHE A 129 -6.43 3.29 -8.88
N LEU A 130 -7.04 4.32 -8.31
CA LEU A 130 -7.30 4.41 -6.87
C LEU A 130 -8.22 3.27 -6.39
N GLU A 131 -9.22 2.90 -7.19
CA GLU A 131 -10.09 1.75 -6.90
C GLU A 131 -9.30 0.42 -6.90
N ARG A 132 -8.48 0.18 -7.93
CA ARG A 132 -7.62 -1.01 -8.00
C ARG A 132 -6.60 -1.06 -6.86
N MET A 133 -6.01 0.08 -6.51
CA MET A 133 -5.09 0.20 -5.39
C MET A 133 -5.80 -0.14 -4.08
N ALA A 134 -6.99 0.41 -3.83
CA ALA A 134 -7.77 0.11 -2.63
C ALA A 134 -8.10 -1.39 -2.54
N GLU A 135 -8.44 -2.04 -3.65
CA GLU A 135 -8.69 -3.48 -3.69
C GLU A 135 -7.44 -4.30 -3.34
N ARG A 136 -6.28 -3.96 -3.92
CA ARG A 136 -5.01 -4.66 -3.65
C ARG A 136 -4.54 -4.56 -2.20
N HIS A 137 -4.90 -3.48 -1.51
CA HIS A 137 -4.49 -3.24 -0.12
C HIS A 137 -5.46 -3.81 0.91
N LYS A 138 -6.53 -4.50 0.48
CA LYS A 138 -7.42 -5.19 1.42
C LYS A 138 -6.67 -6.30 2.14
N PHE A 139 -6.91 -6.39 3.44
CA PHE A 139 -6.50 -7.55 4.21
C PHE A 139 -7.50 -8.69 3.99
N ASP A 140 -6.99 -9.91 3.85
CA ASP A 140 -7.81 -11.12 3.91
C ASP A 140 -8.35 -11.26 5.35
N VAL A 141 -9.68 -11.26 5.50
CA VAL A 141 -10.37 -11.43 6.79
C VAL A 141 -10.82 -12.88 6.95
#